data_AF-A0A1H2EPV8-F1
#
_entry.id   AF-A0A1H2EPV8-F1
#
_cell.length_a   1.000
_cell.length_b   1.000
_cell.length_c   1.000
_cell.angle_alpha   90.00
_cell.angle_beta   90.00
_cell.angle_gamma   90.00
#
_symmetry.space_group_name_H-M   'P 1'
#
loop_
_entity.id
_entity.type
_entity.pdbx_description
1 polymer ?
#
loop_
_entity_poly.entity_id
_entity_poly.type
_entity_poly.pdbx_seq_one_letter_code
_entity_poly.pdbx_strand_id
1 'polypeptide(L)'
;MPYYPRFTPSFWAALAFCAFSTPLSAETWIDDSYILGNLCVGADCVVDDDLDFDTLRLHAPSPRILFEDTSNTMSFPTNDWSLGIEPTDDNTATRFIVRDVSADTLVMQLEAEASGGIALGANAEIVSGAVSVGGAGSERRIVHVADAIEPTDAVNLRQFNDFQLAFTDQIADADSELALVDSEIEALEDQLQSLNTRLNTLTDQLGN
;
A
#
# COMPACT_ATOMS: atom_id res chain seq x y z
N MET A 1 -46.38 -84.67 -21.10
CA MET A 1 -47.72 -84.16 -21.48
C MET A 1 -48.19 -83.24 -20.35
N PRO A 2 -48.89 -82.14 -20.63
CA PRO A 2 -48.30 -80.80 -20.79
C PRO A 2 -48.98 -79.70 -19.93
N TYR A 3 -48.53 -78.45 -20.14
CA TYR A 3 -49.29 -77.17 -20.10
C TYR A 3 -49.01 -76.16 -18.95
N TYR A 4 -48.39 -75.03 -19.36
CA TYR A 4 -48.28 -73.68 -18.75
C TYR A 4 -49.67 -73.00 -18.58
N PRO A 5 -49.82 -71.69 -18.20
CA PRO A 5 -49.09 -70.76 -17.31
C PRO A 5 -50.05 -70.04 -16.33
N ARG A 6 -49.56 -69.06 -15.53
CA ARG A 6 -50.06 -67.66 -15.56
C ARG A 6 -49.17 -66.70 -14.76
N PHE A 7 -48.71 -65.68 -15.49
CA PHE A 7 -48.15 -64.41 -15.03
C PHE A 7 -49.15 -63.66 -14.12
N THR A 8 -48.65 -62.94 -13.10
CA THR A 8 -49.00 -61.51 -12.88
C THR A 8 -47.89 -60.79 -12.10
N PRO A 9 -47.60 -59.50 -12.41
CA PRO A 9 -46.50 -58.70 -11.86
C PRO A 9 -46.98 -57.80 -10.72
N SER A 10 -46.08 -57.29 -9.87
CA SER A 10 -46.22 -56.04 -9.08
C SER A 10 -45.20 -56.03 -7.94
N PHE A 11 -44.61 -54.93 -7.49
CA PHE A 11 -44.41 -53.57 -8.00
C PHE A 11 -43.28 -53.05 -7.10
N TRP A 12 -42.28 -52.39 -7.67
CA TRP A 12 -41.23 -51.72 -6.90
C TRP A 12 -41.85 -50.56 -6.11
N ALA A 13 -41.79 -50.60 -4.79
CA ALA A 13 -42.07 -49.43 -3.94
C ALA A 13 -40.78 -48.63 -3.79
N ALA A 14 -40.55 -47.69 -4.70
CA ALA A 14 -39.53 -46.66 -4.52
C ALA A 14 -40.02 -45.69 -3.42
N LEU A 15 -39.33 -45.68 -2.28
CA LEU A 15 -39.52 -44.68 -1.24
C LEU A 15 -38.96 -43.35 -1.77
N ALA A 16 -39.84 -42.44 -2.18
CA ALA A 16 -39.46 -41.07 -2.49
C ALA A 16 -39.12 -40.35 -1.19
N PHE A 17 -37.83 -40.24 -0.88
CA PHE A 17 -37.33 -39.37 0.18
C PHE A 17 -37.44 -37.92 -0.33
N CYS A 18 -38.55 -37.24 0.01
CA CYS A 18 -38.71 -35.82 -0.23
C CYS A 18 -37.65 -35.06 0.58
N ALA A 19 -36.64 -34.52 -0.09
CA ALA A 19 -35.77 -33.52 0.49
C ALA A 19 -36.62 -32.27 0.79
N PHE A 20 -36.95 -32.06 2.07
CA PHE A 20 -37.47 -30.79 2.54
C PHE A 20 -36.33 -29.77 2.44
N SER A 21 -36.29 -28.97 1.37
CA SER A 21 -35.50 -27.75 1.33
C SER A 21 -36.20 -26.71 2.22
N THR A 22 -35.73 -26.49 3.44
CA THR A 22 -36.18 -25.34 4.23
C THR A 22 -35.71 -24.08 3.53
N PRO A 23 -36.60 -23.12 3.20
CA PRO A 23 -36.15 -21.84 2.66
C PRO A 23 -35.32 -21.11 3.72
N LEU A 24 -34.05 -20.87 3.46
CA LEU A 24 -33.26 -19.87 4.18
C LEU A 24 -33.86 -18.51 3.85
N SER A 25 -34.70 -17.99 4.73
CA SER A 25 -35.14 -16.60 4.69
C SER A 25 -34.33 -15.84 5.74
N ALA A 26 -33.82 -14.67 5.37
CA ALA A 26 -33.19 -13.78 6.33
C ALA A 26 -34.22 -13.28 7.35
N GLU A 27 -33.83 -13.18 8.62
CA GLU A 27 -34.63 -12.52 9.66
C GLU A 27 -34.45 -11.01 9.54
N THR A 28 -35.55 -10.26 9.51
CA THR A 28 -35.54 -8.81 9.46
C THR A 28 -36.10 -8.22 10.75
N TRP A 29 -35.31 -7.35 11.38
CA TRP A 29 -35.75 -6.55 12.52
C TRP A 29 -36.20 -5.19 11.98
N ILE A 30 -37.47 -4.83 12.25
CA ILE A 30 -38.13 -3.64 11.68
C ILE A 30 -37.97 -2.40 12.57
N ASP A 31 -37.40 -2.57 13.76
CA ASP A 31 -37.24 -1.52 14.77
C ASP A 31 -35.81 -1.56 15.35
N ASP A 32 -35.45 -0.54 16.14
CA ASP A 32 -34.15 -0.43 16.79
C ASP A 32 -33.87 -1.63 17.70
N SER A 33 -32.68 -2.25 17.55
CA SER A 33 -32.21 -3.31 18.43
C SER A 33 -31.13 -2.78 19.38
N TYR A 34 -31.38 -2.90 20.68
CA TYR A 34 -30.41 -2.53 21.72
C TYR A 34 -29.84 -3.80 22.34
N ILE A 35 -28.54 -4.03 22.14
CA ILE A 35 -27.81 -5.13 22.78
C ILE A 35 -27.12 -4.59 24.03
N LEU A 36 -27.52 -5.09 25.19
CA LEU A 36 -26.86 -4.80 26.47
C LEU A 36 -25.79 -5.86 26.71
N GLY A 37 -24.52 -5.51 26.51
CA GLY A 37 -23.38 -6.43 26.61
C GLY A 37 -22.67 -6.58 25.27
N ASN A 38 -22.25 -7.81 24.97
CA ASN A 38 -21.44 -8.12 23.80
C ASN A 38 -22.28 -8.88 22.75
N LEU A 39 -22.02 -8.65 21.46
CA LEU A 39 -22.70 -9.31 20.34
C LEU A 39 -21.70 -10.14 19.52
N CYS A 40 -21.99 -11.43 19.32
CA CYS A 40 -21.27 -12.24 18.33
C CYS A 40 -22.10 -12.37 17.05
N VAL A 41 -21.51 -12.07 15.90
CA VAL A 41 -22.13 -12.23 14.58
C VAL A 41 -21.23 -13.08 13.68
N GLY A 42 -21.76 -14.17 13.15
CA GLY A 42 -21.07 -15.00 12.17
C GLY A 42 -21.30 -16.50 12.39
N ALA A 43 -20.87 -17.31 11.42
CA ALA A 43 -21.14 -18.74 11.38
C ALA A 43 -20.44 -19.54 12.49
N ASP A 44 -19.36 -18.97 13.05
CA ASP A 44 -18.53 -19.61 14.07
C ASP A 44 -18.87 -19.14 15.49
N CYS A 45 -19.90 -18.28 15.65
CA CYS A 45 -20.42 -17.92 16.95
C CYS A 45 -21.07 -19.14 17.62
N VAL A 46 -20.75 -19.35 18.90
CA VAL A 46 -21.32 -20.42 19.72
C VAL A 46 -22.08 -19.85 20.92
N VAL A 47 -23.06 -20.60 21.43
CA VAL A 47 -23.78 -20.24 22.65
C VAL A 47 -22.84 -20.35 23.84
N ASP A 48 -22.91 -19.37 24.75
CA ASP A 48 -22.02 -19.23 25.92
C ASP A 48 -20.54 -18.99 25.58
N ASP A 49 -20.23 -18.42 24.39
CA ASP A 49 -18.88 -17.92 24.09
C ASP A 49 -18.51 -16.76 25.03
N ASP A 50 -17.28 -16.80 25.57
CA ASP A 50 -16.75 -15.70 26.36
C ASP A 50 -16.24 -14.62 25.41
N LEU A 51 -16.98 -13.52 25.37
CA LEU A 51 -16.68 -12.38 24.49
C LEU A 51 -15.68 -11.41 25.13
N ASP A 52 -15.30 -11.58 26.40
CA ASP A 52 -14.34 -10.74 27.12
C ASP A 52 -14.61 -9.23 26.89
N PHE A 53 -13.65 -8.49 26.34
CA PHE A 53 -13.76 -7.06 26.03
C PHE A 53 -14.33 -6.75 24.63
N ASP A 54 -14.62 -7.76 23.81
CA ASP A 54 -15.17 -7.56 22.46
C ASP A 54 -16.66 -7.23 22.53
N THR A 55 -17.01 -5.94 22.46
CA THR A 55 -18.42 -5.50 22.40
C THR A 55 -19.14 -6.03 21.14
N LEU A 56 -18.42 -6.14 20.03
CA LEU A 56 -18.90 -6.76 18.79
C LEU A 56 -17.81 -7.68 18.25
N ARG A 57 -18.07 -8.99 18.24
CA ARG A 57 -17.20 -10.01 17.64
C ARG A 57 -17.79 -10.48 16.33
N LEU A 58 -17.03 -10.33 15.24
CA LEU A 58 -17.38 -10.95 13.96
C LEU A 58 -16.65 -12.30 13.86
N HIS A 59 -17.36 -13.41 14.01
CA HIS A 59 -16.77 -14.75 14.11
C HIS A 59 -17.14 -15.61 12.89
N ALA A 60 -16.25 -15.60 11.91
CA ALA A 60 -16.34 -16.38 10.67
C ALA A 60 -14.92 -16.57 10.09
N PRO A 61 -14.70 -17.45 9.09
CA PRO A 61 -13.38 -17.59 8.46
C PRO A 61 -12.91 -16.35 7.70
N SER A 62 -13.85 -15.53 7.20
CA SER A 62 -13.59 -14.28 6.48
C SER A 62 -14.65 -13.23 6.85
N PRO A 63 -14.59 -12.65 8.06
CA PRO A 63 -15.60 -11.71 8.54
C PRO A 63 -15.55 -10.41 7.75
N ARG A 64 -16.72 -9.93 7.32
CA ARG A 64 -16.88 -8.68 6.57
C ARG A 64 -18.12 -7.91 7.01
N ILE A 65 -18.02 -6.59 6.96
CA ILE A 65 -19.14 -5.66 7.03
C ILE A 65 -19.27 -5.06 5.63
N LEU A 66 -20.47 -5.17 5.06
CA LEU A 66 -20.82 -4.59 3.78
C LEU A 66 -21.64 -3.31 4.00
N PHE A 67 -21.25 -2.25 3.31
CA PHE A 67 -21.94 -0.97 3.24
C PHE A 67 -22.49 -0.80 1.83
N GLU A 68 -23.76 -1.17 1.64
CA GLU A 68 -24.48 -1.03 0.38
C GLU A 68 -25.17 0.34 0.30
N ASP A 69 -24.79 1.13 -0.69
CA ASP A 69 -25.48 2.35 -1.07
C ASP A 69 -26.70 2.00 -1.95
N THR A 70 -27.89 2.23 -1.41
CA THR A 70 -29.16 1.94 -2.11
C THR A 70 -29.72 3.14 -2.86
N SER A 71 -28.96 4.24 -2.94
CA SER A 71 -29.40 5.44 -3.65
C SER A 71 -29.43 5.16 -5.16
N ASN A 72 -30.49 5.66 -5.82
CA ASN A 72 -30.77 5.35 -7.23
C ASN A 72 -31.03 6.62 -8.05
N THR A 73 -30.61 7.77 -7.53
CA THR A 73 -30.73 9.06 -8.22
C THR A 73 -29.36 9.54 -8.64
N MET A 74 -29.26 10.16 -9.82
CA MET A 74 -28.00 10.67 -10.38
C MET A 74 -27.28 11.72 -9.51
N SER A 75 -27.91 12.20 -8.44
CA SER A 75 -27.36 13.19 -7.51
C SER A 75 -26.61 12.61 -6.31
N PHE A 76 -26.69 11.29 -6.08
CA PHE A 76 -25.96 10.64 -4.99
C PHE A 76 -24.87 9.72 -5.56
N PRO A 77 -23.67 9.70 -4.97
CA PRO A 77 -22.69 8.65 -5.21
C PRO A 77 -23.31 7.29 -4.87
N THR A 78 -23.01 6.26 -5.66
CA THR A 78 -23.57 4.91 -5.51
C THR A 78 -22.47 3.88 -5.24
N ASN A 79 -21.41 4.28 -4.54
CA ASN A 79 -20.26 3.41 -4.27
C ASN A 79 -20.53 2.59 -3.01
N ASP A 80 -20.51 1.28 -3.18
CA ASP A 80 -20.57 0.30 -2.11
C ASP A 80 -19.18 0.07 -1.55
N TRP A 81 -19.09 -0.10 -0.23
CA TRP A 81 -17.83 -0.34 0.46
C TRP A 81 -17.91 -1.59 1.29
N SER A 82 -16.78 -2.26 1.49
CA SER A 82 -16.68 -3.30 2.51
C SER A 82 -15.43 -3.14 3.36
N LEU A 83 -15.57 -3.55 4.61
CA LEU A 83 -14.51 -3.64 5.59
C LEU A 83 -14.43 -5.08 6.06
N GLY A 84 -13.23 -5.63 6.21
CA GLY A 84 -13.11 -6.97 6.78
C GLY A 84 -11.71 -7.52 6.83
N ILE A 85 -11.64 -8.81 7.19
CA ILE A 85 -10.42 -9.61 7.16
C ILE A 85 -10.55 -10.62 6.02
N GLU A 86 -9.50 -10.75 5.22
CA GLU A 86 -9.41 -11.76 4.16
C GLU A 86 -8.01 -12.39 4.13
N PRO A 87 -7.87 -13.63 3.65
CA PRO A 87 -6.55 -14.19 3.40
C PRO A 87 -5.80 -13.38 2.33
N THR A 88 -4.47 -13.40 2.39
CA THR A 88 -3.63 -12.93 1.29
C THR A 88 -3.83 -13.79 0.04
N ASP A 89 -3.40 -13.29 -1.12
CA ASP A 89 -3.64 -13.98 -2.40
C ASP A 89 -2.92 -15.34 -2.50
N ASP A 90 -1.85 -15.53 -1.74
CA ASP A 90 -1.13 -16.80 -1.56
C ASP A 90 -1.66 -17.65 -0.39
N ASN A 91 -2.67 -17.15 0.34
CA ASN A 91 -3.30 -17.76 1.50
C ASN A 91 -2.31 -18.17 2.60
N THR A 92 -1.19 -17.45 2.71
CA THR A 92 -0.18 -17.66 3.75
C THR A 92 -0.45 -16.81 4.99
N ALA A 93 -1.11 -15.67 4.81
CA ALA A 93 -1.41 -14.70 5.85
C ALA A 93 -2.86 -14.19 5.78
N THR A 94 -3.21 -13.29 6.69
CA THR A 94 -4.47 -12.53 6.65
C THR A 94 -4.17 -11.03 6.58
N ARG A 95 -5.05 -10.30 5.89
CA ARG A 95 -5.00 -8.85 5.77
C ARG A 95 -6.32 -8.21 6.21
N PHE A 96 -6.22 -7.08 6.90
CA PHE A 96 -7.36 -6.19 7.10
C PHE A 96 -7.49 -5.29 5.87
N ILE A 97 -8.73 -5.15 5.37
CA ILE A 97 -8.98 -4.46 4.11
C ILE A 97 -10.11 -3.44 4.19
N VAL A 98 -9.96 -2.39 3.38
CA VAL A 98 -11.07 -1.54 2.92
C VAL A 98 -11.16 -1.70 1.41
N ARG A 99 -12.33 -2.10 0.92
CA ARG A 99 -12.58 -2.34 -0.50
C ARG A 99 -13.72 -1.45 -0.99
N ASP A 100 -13.51 -0.82 -2.14
CA ASP A 100 -14.60 -0.31 -2.98
C ASP A 100 -15.20 -1.52 -3.71
N VAL A 101 -16.41 -1.91 -3.29
CA VAL A 101 -17.11 -3.10 -3.80
C VAL A 101 -17.65 -2.83 -5.20
N SER A 102 -18.12 -1.61 -5.48
CA SER A 102 -18.63 -1.24 -6.80
C SER A 102 -17.53 -1.27 -7.87
N ALA A 103 -16.31 -0.90 -7.51
CA ALA A 103 -15.14 -0.93 -8.39
C ALA A 103 -14.28 -2.20 -8.26
N ASP A 104 -14.66 -3.15 -7.39
CA ASP A 104 -13.88 -4.33 -6.99
C ASP A 104 -12.39 -4.02 -6.73
N THR A 105 -12.13 -2.94 -5.99
CA THR A 105 -10.77 -2.44 -5.79
C THR A 105 -10.42 -2.33 -4.31
N LEU A 106 -9.29 -2.90 -3.93
CA LEU A 106 -8.71 -2.69 -2.59
C LEU A 106 -8.17 -1.26 -2.48
N VAL A 107 -8.68 -0.51 -1.50
CA VAL A 107 -8.29 0.88 -1.23
C VAL A 107 -7.36 0.99 -0.04
N MET A 108 -7.44 0.07 0.91
CA MET A 108 -6.49 -0.06 2.00
C MET A 108 -6.26 -1.54 2.30
N GLN A 109 -5.00 -1.89 2.57
CA GLN A 109 -4.62 -3.22 3.04
C GLN A 109 -3.61 -3.08 4.17
N LEU A 110 -3.79 -3.84 5.25
CA LEU A 110 -2.88 -3.94 6.39
C LEU A 110 -2.56 -5.41 6.64
N GLU A 111 -1.29 -5.78 6.54
CA GLU A 111 -0.82 -7.15 6.81
C GLU A 111 -0.17 -7.26 8.19
N ALA A 112 -0.54 -8.30 8.94
CA ALA A 112 -0.13 -8.51 10.33
C ALA A 112 1.16 -9.35 10.51
N GLU A 113 1.84 -9.71 9.42
CA GLU A 113 3.05 -10.56 9.46
C GLU A 113 4.27 -9.87 10.11
N ALA A 114 5.33 -10.62 10.41
CA ALA A 114 6.49 -10.14 11.19
C ALA A 114 7.20 -8.90 10.61
N SER A 115 7.15 -8.69 9.29
CA SER A 115 7.61 -7.46 8.66
C SER A 115 6.51 -6.43 8.43
N GLY A 116 5.24 -6.86 8.44
CA GLY A 116 4.06 -6.09 8.10
C GLY A 116 4.10 -5.46 6.71
N GLY A 117 3.01 -4.81 6.32
CA GLY A 117 2.92 -4.03 5.10
C GLY A 117 1.65 -3.20 5.08
N ILE A 118 1.75 -1.95 4.62
CA ILE A 118 0.60 -1.05 4.49
C ILE A 118 0.52 -0.62 3.02
N ALA A 119 -0.60 -0.90 2.36
CA ALA A 119 -0.89 -0.38 1.03
C ALA A 119 -2.07 0.61 1.11
N LEU A 120 -1.84 1.85 0.68
CA LEU A 120 -2.80 2.95 0.74
C LEU A 120 -3.14 3.45 -0.67
N GLY A 121 -4.42 3.33 -1.02
CA GLY A 121 -5.01 3.73 -2.29
C GLY A 121 -5.21 2.57 -3.26
N ALA A 122 -6.15 2.74 -4.18
CA ALA A 122 -6.44 1.79 -5.25
C ALA A 122 -5.15 1.35 -5.98
N ASN A 123 -5.00 0.05 -6.24
CA ASN A 123 -3.82 -0.53 -6.90
C ASN A 123 -2.49 -0.31 -6.17
N ALA A 124 -2.50 0.08 -4.89
CA ALA A 124 -1.28 0.09 -4.10
C ALA A 124 -0.82 -1.35 -3.82
N GLU A 125 0.47 -1.60 -4.01
CA GLU A 125 1.08 -2.91 -3.78
C GLU A 125 1.63 -2.98 -2.36
N ILE A 126 1.44 -4.12 -1.69
CA ILE A 126 2.03 -4.35 -0.38
C ILE A 126 3.55 -4.49 -0.52
N VAL A 127 4.27 -3.77 0.35
CA VAL A 127 5.72 -3.87 0.47
C VAL A 127 6.08 -4.13 1.93
N SER A 128 6.81 -5.20 2.17
CA SER A 128 7.27 -5.64 3.48
C SER A 128 8.02 -4.51 4.22
N GLY A 129 7.55 -4.13 5.41
CA GLY A 129 8.17 -3.08 6.24
C GLY A 129 7.96 -1.65 5.73
N ALA A 130 7.04 -1.42 4.79
CA ALA A 130 6.83 -0.11 4.19
C ALA A 130 5.35 0.31 4.15
N VAL A 131 5.14 1.63 4.05
CA VAL A 131 3.87 2.23 3.64
C VAL A 131 3.96 2.52 2.15
N SER A 132 3.28 1.71 1.36
CA SER A 132 3.12 1.91 -0.06
C SER A 132 1.91 2.81 -0.34
N VAL A 133 2.11 3.83 -1.18
CA VAL A 133 1.04 4.75 -1.60
C VAL A 133 0.58 4.52 -3.05
N GLY A 134 1.06 3.45 -3.70
CA GLY A 134 0.77 3.13 -5.09
C GLY A 134 1.43 1.81 -5.53
N GLY A 135 1.27 1.46 -6.79
CA GLY A 135 2.00 0.35 -7.42
C GLY A 135 2.90 0.88 -8.54
N ALA A 136 3.65 -0.01 -9.19
CA ALA A 136 4.47 0.38 -10.33
C ALA A 136 3.60 1.02 -11.43
N GLY A 137 3.94 2.26 -11.85
CA GLY A 137 3.17 3.02 -12.84
C GLY A 137 1.83 3.60 -12.33
N SER A 138 1.55 3.48 -11.03
CA SER A 138 0.39 4.08 -10.36
C SER A 138 0.79 4.79 -9.07
N GLU A 139 1.98 5.38 -9.07
CA GLU A 139 2.53 6.12 -7.93
C GLU A 139 1.67 7.33 -7.59
N ARG A 140 1.56 7.62 -6.29
CA ARG A 140 0.86 8.80 -5.79
C ARG A 140 1.83 9.79 -5.18
N ARG A 141 1.52 11.08 -5.38
CA ARG A 141 2.20 12.15 -4.65
C ARG A 141 1.69 12.20 -3.21
N ILE A 142 2.60 12.39 -2.27
CA ILE A 142 2.27 12.81 -0.92
C ILE A 142 2.37 14.34 -0.90
N VAL A 143 1.25 15.01 -0.69
CA VAL A 143 1.15 16.48 -0.72
C VAL A 143 0.95 17.04 0.68
N HIS A 144 1.27 18.32 0.86
CA HIS A 144 1.22 19.01 2.16
C HIS A 144 2.16 18.44 3.23
N VAL A 145 3.32 17.95 2.81
CA VAL A 145 4.42 17.55 3.71
C VAL A 145 5.15 18.80 4.19
N ALA A 146 5.17 19.03 5.50
CA ALA A 146 5.95 20.11 6.13
C ALA A 146 7.47 19.87 5.96
N ASP A 147 8.30 20.82 6.38
CA ASP A 147 9.75 20.60 6.37
C ASP A 147 10.15 19.57 7.43
N ALA A 148 11.07 18.67 7.05
CA ALA A 148 11.68 17.71 7.96
C ALA A 148 12.46 18.40 9.09
N ILE A 149 12.36 17.87 10.30
CA ILE A 149 13.06 18.36 11.51
C ILE A 149 13.95 17.26 12.08
N GLU A 150 13.44 16.03 12.20
CA GLU A 150 14.14 14.88 12.75
C GLU A 150 14.82 14.03 11.66
N PRO A 151 15.84 13.21 12.01
CA PRO A 151 16.60 12.43 11.04
C PRO A 151 15.80 11.42 10.19
N THR A 152 14.59 11.06 10.63
CA THR A 152 13.70 10.09 9.95
C THR A 152 12.48 10.74 9.31
N ASP A 153 12.44 12.07 9.21
CA ASP A 153 11.34 12.78 8.57
C ASP A 153 11.45 12.75 7.04
N ALA A 154 10.30 12.79 6.37
CA ALA A 154 10.26 12.91 4.93
C ALA A 154 10.67 14.32 4.48
N VAL A 155 11.60 14.41 3.53
CA VAL A 155 12.04 15.66 2.92
C VAL A 155 11.07 16.06 1.80
N ASN A 156 10.62 17.32 1.78
CA ASN A 156 9.76 17.83 0.72
C ASN A 156 10.56 18.50 -0.42
N LEU A 157 9.88 18.88 -1.50
CA LEU A 157 10.52 19.46 -2.69
C LEU A 157 11.23 20.80 -2.44
N ARG A 158 10.76 21.62 -1.48
CA ARG A 158 11.41 22.89 -1.15
C ARG A 158 12.80 22.65 -0.55
N GLN A 159 12.90 21.79 0.46
CA GLN A 159 14.18 21.45 1.09
C GLN A 159 15.18 20.87 0.07
N PHE A 160 14.72 20.05 -0.88
CA PHE A 160 15.57 19.54 -1.96
C PHE A 160 16.06 20.64 -2.92
N ASN A 161 15.21 21.60 -3.27
CA ASN A 161 15.62 22.74 -4.10
C ASN A 161 16.60 23.66 -3.37
N ASP A 162 16.39 23.91 -2.08
CA ASP A 162 17.30 24.70 -1.25
C ASP A 162 18.68 24.03 -1.15
N PHE A 163 18.72 22.70 -1.03
CA PHE A 163 19.97 21.93 -1.11
C PHE A 163 20.67 22.08 -2.47
N GLN A 164 19.93 21.98 -3.58
CA GLN A 164 20.50 22.15 -4.92
C GLN A 164 21.08 23.56 -5.15
N LEU A 165 20.42 24.59 -4.62
CA LEU A 165 20.92 25.97 -4.69
C LEU A 165 22.22 26.12 -3.90
N ALA A 166 22.25 25.66 -2.65
CA ALA A 166 23.46 25.70 -1.83
C ALA A 166 24.64 24.94 -2.48
N PHE A 167 24.36 23.81 -3.14
CA PHE A 167 25.37 23.06 -3.88
C PHE A 167 25.86 23.80 -5.13
N THR A 168 24.98 24.50 -5.84
CA THR A 168 25.36 25.31 -7.01
C THR A 168 26.24 26.49 -6.61
N ASP A 169 25.93 27.14 -5.49
CA ASP A 169 26.75 28.24 -4.95
C ASP A 169 28.17 27.74 -4.58
N GLN A 170 28.29 26.55 -3.98
CA GLN A 170 29.59 25.93 -3.68
C GLN A 170 30.42 25.68 -4.95
N ILE A 171 29.80 25.30 -6.06
CA ILE A 171 30.49 25.11 -7.34
C ILE A 171 30.98 26.47 -7.88
N ALA A 172 30.15 27.51 -7.82
CA ALA A 172 30.54 28.84 -8.29
C ALA A 172 31.71 29.43 -7.48
N ASP A 173 31.73 29.19 -6.17
CA ASP A 173 32.85 29.57 -5.30
C ASP A 173 34.12 28.79 -5.68
N ALA A 174 34.01 27.47 -5.91
CA ALA A 174 35.13 26.65 -6.34
C ALA A 174 35.68 27.05 -7.73
N ASP A 175 34.81 27.39 -8.69
CA ASP A 175 35.21 27.88 -10.01
C ASP A 175 35.97 29.22 -9.90
N SER A 176 35.56 30.08 -8.98
CA SER A 176 36.24 31.34 -8.71
C SER A 176 37.63 31.12 -8.09
N GLU A 177 37.75 30.17 -7.17
CA GLU A 177 39.05 29.78 -6.58
C GLU A 177 39.99 29.20 -7.65
N LEU A 178 39.48 28.34 -8.53
CA LEU A 178 40.25 27.80 -9.65
C LEU A 178 40.75 28.90 -10.59
N ALA A 179 39.90 29.87 -10.93
CA ALA A 179 40.30 31.01 -11.78
C ALA A 179 41.43 31.85 -11.15
N LEU A 180 41.47 31.96 -9.81
CA LEU A 180 42.57 32.61 -9.10
C LEU A 180 43.85 31.78 -9.18
N VAL A 181 43.76 30.47 -8.94
CA VAL A 181 44.89 29.55 -9.06
C VAL A 181 45.49 29.60 -10.46
N ASP A 182 44.65 29.62 -11.50
CA ASP A 182 45.10 29.76 -12.90
C ASP A 182 45.88 31.07 -13.11
N SER A 183 45.39 32.20 -12.60
CA SER A 183 46.10 33.48 -12.68
C SER A 183 47.43 33.49 -11.90
N GLU A 184 47.50 32.82 -10.75
CA GLU A 184 48.74 32.68 -9.99
C GLU A 184 49.77 31.81 -10.74
N ILE A 185 49.33 30.75 -11.42
CA ILE A 185 50.19 29.92 -12.26
C ILE A 185 50.77 30.73 -13.41
N GLU A 186 49.94 31.50 -14.13
CA GLU A 186 50.41 32.39 -15.21
C GLU A 186 51.47 33.39 -14.71
N ALA A 187 51.25 34.00 -13.55
CA ALA A 187 52.21 34.93 -12.97
C ALA A 187 53.54 34.26 -12.57
N LEU A 188 53.51 33.02 -12.09
CA LEU A 188 54.71 32.24 -11.78
C LEU A 188 55.49 31.88 -13.05
N GLU A 189 54.80 31.51 -14.13
CA GLU A 189 55.41 31.23 -15.43
C GLU A 189 56.17 32.45 -15.97
N ASP A 190 55.56 33.64 -15.90
CA ASP A 190 56.18 34.91 -16.28
C ASP A 190 57.45 35.21 -15.45
N GLN A 191 57.37 34.98 -14.14
CA GLN A 191 58.53 35.17 -13.25
C GLN A 191 59.69 34.23 -13.63
N LEU A 192 59.40 32.96 -13.91
CA LEU A 192 60.41 31.99 -14.33
C LEU A 192 61.05 32.39 -15.66
N GLN A 193 60.26 32.87 -16.63
CA GLN A 193 60.78 33.34 -17.92
C GLN A 193 61.70 34.56 -17.76
N SER A 194 61.32 35.50 -16.90
CA SER A 194 62.13 36.66 -16.54
C SER A 194 63.46 36.26 -15.90
N LEU A 195 63.42 35.34 -14.94
CA LEU A 195 64.63 34.80 -14.29
C LEU A 195 65.54 34.11 -15.30
N ASN A 196 65.00 33.29 -16.20
CA ASN A 196 65.76 32.63 -17.25
C ASN A 196 66.47 33.65 -18.17
N THR A 197 65.77 34.70 -18.57
CA THR A 197 66.32 35.78 -19.41
C THR A 197 67.49 36.50 -18.72
N ARG A 198 67.33 36.81 -17.43
CA ARG A 198 68.39 37.43 -16.61
C ARG A 198 69.61 36.53 -16.48
N LEU A 199 69.41 35.23 -16.25
CA LEU A 199 70.51 34.25 -16.19
C LEU A 199 71.29 34.18 -17.49
N ASN A 200 70.61 34.16 -18.64
CA ASN A 200 71.28 34.17 -19.94
C ASN A 200 72.09 35.46 -20.14
N THR A 201 71.54 36.61 -19.78
CA THR A 201 72.24 37.90 -19.87
C THR A 201 73.50 37.93 -19.00
N LEU A 202 73.41 37.43 -17.76
CA LEU A 202 74.58 37.33 -16.87
C LEU A 202 75.63 36.36 -17.42
N THR A 203 75.20 35.25 -18.01
CA THR A 203 76.09 34.29 -18.65
C THR A 203 76.87 34.95 -19.79
N ASP A 204 76.22 35.74 -20.64
CA ASP A 204 76.85 36.47 -21.73
C ASP A 204 77.84 37.55 -21.25
N GLN A 205 77.56 38.19 -20.11
CA GLN A 205 78.42 39.20 -19.50
C GLN A 205 79.68 38.62 -18.85
N LEU A 206 79.61 37.39 -18.33
CA LEU A 206 80.74 36.71 -17.70
C LEU A 206 81.59 35.90 -18.68
N GLY A 207 81.04 35.57 -19.85
CA GLY A 207 81.73 34.84 -20.93
C GLY A 207 82.58 35.72 -21.87
N ASN A 208 82.47 37.05 -21.76
CA ASN A 208 83.33 38.04 -22.43
C ASN A 208 84.33 38.66 -21.45
#